data_AF-A0A8T4R9W6-F1
#
_entry.id   AF-A0A8T4R9W6-F1
#
_cell.length_a   1.000
_cell.length_b   1.000
_cell.length_c   1.000
_cell.angle_alpha   90.00
_cell.angle_beta   90.00
_cell.angle_gamma   90.00
#
_symmetry.space_group_name_H-M   'P 1'
#
loop_
_entity.id
_entity.type
_entity.pdbx_description
1 polymer ?
#
loop_
_entity_poly.entity_id
_entity_poly.type
_entity_poly.pdbx_seq_one_letter_code
_entity_poly.pdbx_strand_id
1 'polypeptide(L)'
;MKKRVNTLRISMLVLFVISLLGLSILAGCSTSEIDKLKAEGEQLVCQPTQPQDADNTAQGTATATDAAQTDTANSAEDNTKVGVTGKVADEIKKEIPEIADTQKTDEDTTNAEDIADTNAAKTDDTAAKESVLEKVYTEGELVKLVPKATDRDNDQVTFKFSSPLNNNGEWQTKEGDEGTYYVTITATDGKSEVAKEVKLVIKAKNKAPVIDINDKLIVKEGDTVVLSPKVTDPEGKDVVVEYSGWMTTSSKLTGYEDSGDYKVTIKANDGELTSTKDVAVTVQNLNRAPSLNNVPDVEVYEGQLVTVSAKAIDADKEDKDALTYAYTGAPLSADGKWQTKVGDAGTYKVKLSANDGKDSDEKSFNIIVKLKNKAPSIKPMADMTGANSITVGKDQTKTIILEPVVSDEDGDKVTITYDGWMITKTKTVTQNDAGLHTVTISASDGKEEKSISVKIEVNRPPEFIVE
;
A
#
# COMPACT_ATOMS: atom_id res chain seq x y z
N MET A 1 -18.10 -48.89 -19.45
CA MET A 1 -17.15 -49.46 -18.45
C MET A 1 -17.56 -48.92 -17.06
N LYS A 2 -17.59 -49.69 -15.96
CA LYS A 2 -16.47 -50.03 -15.03
C LYS A 2 -15.44 -48.90 -14.81
N LYS A 3 -14.90 -48.60 -13.61
CA LYS A 3 -15.35 -48.65 -12.19
C LYS A 3 -14.21 -48.01 -11.35
N ARG A 4 -14.48 -47.53 -10.12
CA ARG A 4 -13.51 -46.99 -9.12
C ARG A 4 -13.01 -45.56 -9.47
N VAL A 5 -12.81 -44.58 -8.56
CA VAL A 5 -12.53 -44.51 -7.10
C VAL A 5 -11.09 -44.86 -6.71
N ASN A 6 -10.32 -43.87 -6.25
CA ASN A 6 -9.51 -44.04 -5.05
C ASN A 6 -9.12 -42.71 -4.38
N THR A 7 -9.18 -42.71 -3.06
CA THR A 7 -8.81 -41.60 -2.17
C THR A 7 -7.30 -41.64 -1.86
N LEU A 8 -6.69 -40.49 -1.53
CA LEU A 8 -5.43 -40.45 -0.78
C LEU A 8 -5.54 -39.50 0.42
N ARG A 9 -4.61 -39.61 1.38
CA ARG A 9 -4.87 -39.35 2.81
C ARG A 9 -4.41 -37.99 3.35
N ILE A 10 -5.04 -37.63 4.47
CA ILE A 10 -4.76 -36.50 5.38
C ILE A 10 -3.53 -36.79 6.29
N SER A 11 -3.01 -35.72 6.92
CA SER A 11 -1.92 -35.64 7.93
C SER A 11 -0.54 -35.41 7.31
N MET A 12 0.31 -34.49 7.79
CA MET A 12 0.40 -33.69 9.05
C MET A 12 0.71 -32.21 8.65
N LEU A 13 0.65 -31.14 9.45
CA LEU A 13 0.77 -30.90 10.90
C LEU A 13 0.11 -29.54 11.22
N VAL A 14 -0.34 -29.31 12.47
CA VAL A 14 -0.79 -27.97 12.93
C VAL A 14 0.39 -27.19 13.53
N LEU A 15 0.54 -25.91 13.15
CA LEU A 15 1.18 -24.91 14.01
C LEU A 15 0.52 -23.53 13.81
N PHE A 16 0.64 -22.65 14.80
CA PHE A 16 -0.18 -21.44 14.92
C PHE A 16 0.45 -20.19 14.28
N VAL A 17 -0.37 -19.17 14.09
CA VAL A 17 -0.03 -17.86 13.50
C VAL A 17 0.91 -17.04 14.40
N ILE A 18 1.87 -16.33 13.81
CA ILE A 18 2.26 -14.96 14.18
C ILE A 18 2.69 -14.21 12.90
N SER A 19 2.29 -12.94 12.79
CA SER A 19 2.62 -12.05 11.68
C SER A 19 3.97 -11.38 11.88
N LEU A 20 4.67 -11.03 10.81
CA LEU A 20 5.68 -9.96 10.83
C LEU A 20 5.52 -9.06 9.59
N LEU A 21 5.23 -7.78 9.84
CA LEU A 21 5.02 -6.74 8.84
C LEU A 21 6.24 -5.82 8.77
N GLY A 22 6.78 -5.61 7.56
CA GLY A 22 7.69 -4.52 7.24
C GLY A 22 9.06 -4.50 7.96
N LEU A 23 9.89 -3.48 7.77
CA LEU A 23 9.90 -2.49 6.67
C LEU A 23 11.33 -1.94 6.48
N SER A 24 11.57 -1.30 5.34
CA SER A 24 12.61 -0.30 5.04
C SER A 24 13.92 -0.30 5.86
N ILE A 25 15.02 -0.65 5.19
CA ILE A 25 16.38 -0.28 5.63
C ILE A 25 16.52 1.25 5.55
N LEU A 26 16.41 1.96 6.68
CA LEU A 26 16.89 3.34 6.79
C LEU A 26 18.41 3.35 6.90
N ALA A 27 19.05 4.32 6.24
CA ALA A 27 20.49 4.55 6.37
C ALA A 27 20.84 5.26 7.70
N GLY A 28 22.06 5.03 8.21
CA GLY A 28 22.65 5.92 9.23
C GLY A 28 23.11 5.31 10.56
N CYS A 29 23.40 4.01 10.66
CA CYS A 29 24.04 3.41 11.84
C CYS A 29 25.36 2.71 11.45
N SER A 30 26.40 2.83 12.28
CA SER A 30 27.65 2.09 12.05
C SER A 30 27.54 0.65 12.56
N THR A 31 28.30 -0.26 11.96
CA THR A 31 28.40 -1.66 12.44
C THR A 31 28.96 -1.76 13.86
N SER A 32 29.70 -0.75 14.33
CA SER A 32 30.30 -0.73 15.67
C SER A 32 29.31 -0.48 16.81
N GLU A 33 28.11 0.03 16.50
CA GLU A 33 27.06 0.33 17.48
C GLU A 33 26.07 -0.82 17.64
N ILE A 34 25.84 -1.58 16.55
CA ILE A 34 24.90 -2.72 16.51
C ILE A 34 25.38 -3.88 17.40
N ASP A 35 26.70 -4.12 17.51
CA ASP A 35 27.21 -5.23 18.32
C ASP A 35 27.13 -4.98 19.86
N LYS A 36 26.83 -3.76 20.31
CA LYS A 36 26.50 -3.50 21.73
C LYS A 36 25.06 -3.89 22.10
N LEU A 37 24.17 -4.05 21.12
CA LEU A 37 22.74 -4.28 21.31
C LEU A 37 22.35 -5.74 21.66
N LYS A 38 23.33 -6.62 21.93
CA LYS A 38 23.12 -8.05 22.22
C LYS A 38 23.42 -8.48 23.66
N ALA A 39 23.80 -7.55 24.54
CA ALA A 39 24.20 -7.86 25.91
C ALA A 39 23.11 -7.53 26.96
N GLU A 40 22.60 -6.31 26.94
CA GLU A 40 21.75 -5.76 28.00
C GLU A 40 20.52 -5.06 27.37
N GLY A 41 19.32 -5.53 27.73
CA GLY A 41 18.09 -5.23 26.99
C GLY A 41 17.38 -3.96 27.46
N GLU A 42 17.88 -2.80 27.06
CA GLU A 42 17.22 -1.49 27.32
C GLU A 42 17.01 -0.64 26.06
N GLN A 43 16.19 0.41 26.19
CA GLN A 43 15.51 1.08 25.08
C GLN A 43 16.34 2.22 24.46
N LEU A 44 16.55 2.21 23.14
CA LEU A 44 17.24 3.32 22.45
C LEU A 44 16.38 4.59 22.37
N VAL A 45 17.03 5.72 22.63
CA VAL A 45 16.56 7.07 22.25
C VAL A 45 17.65 7.72 21.40
N CYS A 46 17.50 7.67 20.07
CA CYS A 46 18.42 8.35 19.15
C CYS A 46 18.05 9.83 19.03
N GLN A 47 18.92 10.73 19.49
CA GLN A 47 18.82 12.16 19.17
C GLN A 47 19.61 12.47 17.89
N PRO A 48 19.04 13.19 16.90
CA PRO A 48 19.78 13.62 15.72
C PRO A 48 20.74 14.75 16.06
N THR A 49 22.03 14.56 15.77
CA THR A 49 23.05 15.62 15.89
C THR A 49 22.83 16.72 14.85
N GLN A 50 22.87 17.98 15.29
CA GLN A 50 22.89 19.14 14.39
C GLN A 50 24.21 19.19 13.58
N PRO A 51 24.21 19.77 12.37
CA PRO A 51 25.43 19.97 11.61
C PRO A 51 26.38 20.95 12.34
N GLN A 52 27.69 20.77 12.17
CA GLN A 52 28.67 21.76 12.62
C GLN A 52 28.91 22.81 11.53
N ASP A 53 28.74 24.08 11.89
CA ASP A 53 29.17 25.20 11.05
C ASP A 53 30.71 25.25 10.95
N ALA A 54 31.19 25.71 9.79
CA ALA A 54 32.61 25.82 9.51
C ALA A 54 33.21 27.14 10.00
N ASP A 55 34.34 27.01 10.70
CA ASP A 55 35.49 27.92 10.77
C ASP A 55 35.27 29.44 10.55
N ASN A 56 35.52 30.22 11.60
CA ASN A 56 35.89 31.63 11.42
C ASN A 56 36.80 32.14 12.56
N THR A 57 38.03 32.55 12.22
CA THR A 57 38.96 33.21 13.14
C THR A 57 39.55 34.49 12.53
N ALA A 58 38.88 35.62 12.76
CA ALA A 58 39.41 36.95 12.47
C ALA A 58 38.96 37.97 13.53
N GLN A 59 39.84 38.91 13.89
CA GLN A 59 39.56 39.96 14.87
C GLN A 59 38.90 41.18 14.20
N GLY A 60 37.93 41.80 14.87
CA GLY A 60 37.33 43.09 14.49
C GLY A 60 36.80 43.82 15.72
N THR A 61 37.10 45.12 15.86
CA THR A 61 36.86 45.91 17.08
C THR A 61 35.71 46.91 16.96
N ALA A 62 35.10 47.24 18.10
CA ALA A 62 34.11 48.31 18.32
C ALA A 62 32.69 48.03 17.75
N THR A 63 31.59 48.56 18.30
CA THR A 63 31.42 49.53 19.42
C THR A 63 30.15 49.20 20.21
N ALA A 64 29.99 49.71 21.44
CA ALA A 64 28.83 49.45 22.30
C ALA A 64 27.72 50.52 22.19
N THR A 65 26.48 50.13 22.51
CA THR A 65 25.37 51.02 22.95
C THR A 65 24.41 50.25 23.87
N ASP A 66 23.87 50.93 24.88
CA ASP A 66 22.98 50.39 25.93
C ASP A 66 21.54 50.07 25.49
N ALA A 67 20.91 49.14 26.21
CA ALA A 67 19.55 49.30 26.76
C ALA A 67 19.28 48.30 27.92
N ALA A 68 18.56 48.74 28.97
CA ALA A 68 18.26 48.00 30.21
C ALA A 68 17.06 47.02 30.03
N GLN A 69 16.93 45.89 30.78
CA GLN A 69 16.33 45.74 32.14
C GLN A 69 14.86 46.22 32.21
N THR A 70 13.85 45.51 32.72
CA THR A 70 13.64 44.68 33.95
C THR A 70 12.78 43.43 33.68
N ASP A 71 12.73 42.32 34.44
CA ASP A 71 12.97 41.94 35.86
C ASP A 71 11.72 41.99 36.80
N THR A 72 11.64 41.05 37.76
CA THR A 72 10.57 40.76 38.78
C THR A 72 9.21 40.20 38.30
N ALA A 73 8.43 39.40 39.07
CA ALA A 73 8.76 38.47 40.18
C ALA A 73 7.59 37.47 40.52
N ASN A 74 7.96 36.20 40.74
CA ASN A 74 7.62 35.30 41.87
C ASN A 74 6.23 35.30 42.58
N SER A 75 5.55 34.13 42.61
CA SER A 75 4.76 33.61 43.75
C SER A 75 4.54 32.08 43.62
N ALA A 76 4.26 31.39 44.72
CA ALA A 76 4.07 29.92 44.81
C ALA A 76 2.73 29.53 45.50
N GLU A 77 2.66 28.30 46.05
CA GLU A 77 1.52 27.65 46.77
C GLU A 77 0.45 27.00 45.83
N ASP A 78 -0.11 25.79 46.09
CA ASP A 78 0.11 24.81 47.17
C ASP A 78 -0.10 23.31 46.73
N ASN A 79 0.09 22.40 47.69
CA ASN A 79 -0.02 20.92 47.71
C ASN A 79 -1.47 20.36 47.62
N THR A 80 -1.81 19.06 47.76
CA THR A 80 -1.14 17.74 47.94
C THR A 80 -1.99 16.64 47.25
N LYS A 81 -1.43 15.43 47.06
CA LYS A 81 -2.13 14.22 47.57
C LYS A 81 -1.19 13.08 47.97
N VAL A 82 -1.63 12.28 48.95
CA VAL A 82 -0.87 11.21 49.63
C VAL A 82 -1.37 9.81 49.20
N GLY A 83 -0.51 8.78 49.25
CA GLY A 83 -0.86 7.37 49.00
C GLY A 83 -0.56 6.43 50.18
N VAL A 84 -1.11 5.19 50.17
CA VAL A 84 -0.82 4.13 51.18
C VAL A 84 -1.01 2.69 50.62
N THR A 85 -0.52 1.66 51.33
CA THR A 85 -0.04 0.39 50.73
C THR A 85 -0.43 -0.94 51.44
N GLY A 86 -0.71 -2.00 50.66
CA GLY A 86 -0.87 -3.43 51.08
C GLY A 86 -1.71 -4.21 50.02
N LYS A 87 -1.52 -5.50 49.64
CA LYS A 87 -0.99 -6.77 50.23
C LYS A 87 -1.84 -7.31 51.40
N VAL A 88 -2.19 -8.61 51.58
CA VAL A 88 -1.69 -10.00 51.23
C VAL A 88 -2.94 -10.93 51.02
N ALA A 89 -3.09 -11.95 50.13
CA ALA A 89 -2.64 -13.38 50.11
C ALA A 89 -3.00 -14.24 51.38
N ASP A 90 -3.35 -15.55 51.42
CA ASP A 90 -3.65 -16.72 50.51
C ASP A 90 -4.55 -17.76 51.31
N GLU A 91 -5.07 -18.95 50.91
CA GLU A 91 -4.95 -19.89 49.77
C GLU A 91 -6.36 -20.22 49.12
N ILE A 92 -7.09 -21.37 49.15
CA ILE A 92 -6.92 -22.75 49.68
C ILE A 92 -7.74 -23.87 48.92
N LYS A 93 -7.19 -25.11 48.92
CA LYS A 93 -7.70 -26.51 48.61
C LYS A 93 -9.22 -26.85 48.68
N LYS A 94 -9.79 -27.96 48.12
CA LYS A 94 -9.49 -29.07 47.12
C LYS A 94 -10.82 -29.94 47.04
N GLU A 95 -11.22 -30.75 46.05
CA GLU A 95 -10.68 -32.03 45.51
C GLU A 95 -11.65 -32.69 44.44
N ILE A 96 -11.23 -33.75 43.74
CA ILE A 96 -11.85 -34.41 42.55
C ILE A 96 -11.70 -35.96 42.69
N PRO A 97 -12.71 -36.84 42.47
CA PRO A 97 -12.97 -37.55 41.16
C PRO A 97 -14.45 -38.06 40.95
N GLU A 98 -14.84 -38.91 39.99
CA GLU A 98 -14.68 -39.00 38.51
C GLU A 98 -15.59 -40.16 37.95
N ILE A 99 -15.95 -40.15 36.65
CA ILE A 99 -16.50 -41.23 35.76
C ILE A 99 -17.49 -42.34 36.22
N ALA A 100 -18.57 -42.55 35.43
CA ALA A 100 -18.98 -43.87 34.86
C ALA A 100 -20.13 -43.76 33.81
N ASP A 101 -20.33 -44.82 33.00
CA ASP A 101 -21.28 -44.95 31.86
C ASP A 101 -22.38 -46.02 32.13
N THR A 102 -23.55 -45.94 31.47
CA THR A 102 -24.34 -47.11 30.97
C THR A 102 -25.57 -46.74 30.12
N GLN A 103 -25.97 -47.63 29.20
CA GLN A 103 -27.21 -47.57 28.38
C GLN A 103 -28.25 -48.65 28.77
N LYS A 104 -29.55 -48.39 28.48
CA LYS A 104 -30.59 -49.28 27.85
C LYS A 104 -31.92 -48.50 27.75
N THR A 105 -32.73 -48.54 26.67
CA THR A 105 -33.66 -49.58 26.13
C THR A 105 -34.70 -50.08 27.17
N ASP A 106 -35.96 -50.42 26.85
CA ASP A 106 -36.56 -51.04 25.66
C ASP A 106 -38.01 -50.52 25.33
N GLU A 107 -38.76 -51.17 24.41
CA GLU A 107 -40.05 -50.73 23.83
C GLU A 107 -41.31 -51.58 24.23
N ASP A 108 -42.50 -50.96 24.08
CA ASP A 108 -43.81 -51.54 23.68
C ASP A 108 -44.62 -52.53 24.58
N THR A 109 -45.92 -52.68 24.22
CA THR A 109 -46.90 -53.80 24.41
C THR A 109 -48.11 -53.65 25.37
N THR A 110 -49.21 -53.13 24.80
CA THR A 110 -50.61 -53.68 24.72
C THR A 110 -51.47 -54.11 25.95
N ASN A 111 -52.74 -53.66 25.89
CA ASN A 111 -54.03 -54.33 26.21
C ASN A 111 -54.48 -54.74 27.65
N ALA A 112 -55.42 -53.95 28.19
CA ALA A 112 -56.88 -54.25 28.35
C ALA A 112 -57.44 -55.26 29.38
N GLU A 113 -58.70 -54.96 29.79
CA GLU A 113 -59.71 -55.76 30.55
C GLU A 113 -59.44 -56.05 32.07
N ASP A 114 -60.42 -56.08 33.00
CA ASP A 114 -61.78 -55.50 33.11
C ASP A 114 -62.32 -55.61 34.59
N ILE A 115 -63.46 -54.96 34.90
CA ILE A 115 -64.44 -55.21 36.01
C ILE A 115 -64.22 -54.69 37.47
N ALA A 116 -65.33 -54.11 38.00
CA ALA A 116 -65.79 -53.96 39.41
C ALA A 116 -65.34 -52.79 40.33
N ASP A 117 -66.16 -51.73 40.27
CA ASP A 117 -66.67 -50.87 41.37
C ASP A 117 -66.75 -51.50 42.78
N THR A 118 -66.38 -50.71 43.82
CA THR A 118 -67.24 -50.54 45.00
C THR A 118 -66.99 -49.22 45.73
N ASN A 119 -68.07 -48.49 46.07
CA ASN A 119 -68.04 -47.16 46.68
C ASN A 119 -67.67 -47.15 48.19
N ALA A 120 -66.86 -46.17 48.61
CA ALA A 120 -67.01 -45.49 49.91
C ALA A 120 -66.31 -44.11 49.89
N ALA A 121 -67.04 -43.03 50.16
CA ALA A 121 -66.53 -41.65 50.02
C ALA A 121 -65.91 -41.08 51.31
N LYS A 122 -65.00 -40.09 51.15
CA LYS A 122 -64.96 -38.92 52.03
C LYS A 122 -64.31 -37.68 51.40
N THR A 123 -65.18 -36.75 50.98
CA THR A 123 -65.01 -35.28 51.01
C THR A 123 -63.65 -34.72 50.57
N ASP A 124 -63.58 -34.40 49.29
CA ASP A 124 -62.70 -33.39 48.71
C ASP A 124 -63.03 -31.98 49.28
N ASP A 125 -62.00 -31.19 49.62
CA ASP A 125 -62.08 -29.76 49.93
C ASP A 125 -61.09 -28.98 49.04
N THR A 126 -61.23 -29.17 47.73
CA THR A 126 -60.53 -28.38 46.72
C THR A 126 -61.48 -27.34 46.15
N ALA A 127 -61.44 -26.12 46.70
CA ALA A 127 -62.15 -24.98 46.13
C ALA A 127 -61.64 -24.71 44.71
N ALA A 128 -62.38 -25.22 43.71
CA ALA A 128 -62.04 -25.09 42.31
C ALA A 128 -62.00 -23.61 41.91
N LYS A 129 -60.79 -23.08 41.65
CA LYS A 129 -60.63 -21.83 40.92
C LYS A 129 -61.31 -22.00 39.56
N GLU A 130 -62.40 -21.28 39.32
CA GLU A 130 -62.90 -21.12 37.95
C GLU A 130 -61.74 -20.60 37.09
N SER A 131 -61.48 -21.27 35.97
CA SER A 131 -60.50 -20.80 35.00
C SER A 131 -61.01 -19.50 34.38
N VAL A 132 -60.52 -18.36 34.89
CA VAL A 132 -60.79 -17.03 34.33
C VAL A 132 -60.53 -17.08 32.83
N LEU A 133 -61.54 -16.71 32.03
CA LEU A 133 -61.45 -16.79 30.58
C LEU A 133 -60.40 -15.80 30.09
N GLU A 134 -59.28 -16.30 29.59
CA GLU A 134 -58.23 -15.47 29.01
C GLU A 134 -58.46 -15.24 27.52
N LYS A 135 -58.32 -13.99 27.07
CA LYS A 135 -58.26 -13.61 25.65
C LYS A 135 -57.06 -12.71 25.40
N VAL A 136 -56.36 -12.97 24.32
CA VAL A 136 -55.23 -12.15 23.85
C VAL A 136 -55.65 -11.37 22.61
N TYR A 137 -55.25 -10.11 22.55
CA TYR A 137 -55.45 -9.18 21.44
C TYR A 137 -54.16 -8.36 21.23
N THR A 138 -54.08 -7.64 20.11
CA THR A 138 -52.99 -6.69 19.79
C THR A 138 -53.53 -5.27 19.73
N GLU A 139 -52.72 -4.27 20.08
CA GLU A 139 -53.10 -2.86 19.97
C GLU A 139 -53.60 -2.48 18.55
N GLY A 140 -54.77 -1.86 18.50
CA GLY A 140 -55.51 -1.53 17.28
C GLY A 140 -56.64 -2.52 16.94
N GLU A 141 -56.71 -3.68 17.59
CA GLU A 141 -57.84 -4.61 17.43
C GLU A 141 -59.09 -4.17 18.21
N LEU A 142 -60.25 -4.54 17.67
CA LEU A 142 -61.54 -4.39 18.34
C LEU A 142 -61.79 -5.59 19.27
N VAL A 143 -61.61 -5.38 20.58
CA VAL A 143 -62.09 -6.33 21.59
C VAL A 143 -63.61 -6.35 21.53
N LYS A 144 -64.19 -7.56 21.38
CA LYS A 144 -65.64 -7.77 21.43
C LYS A 144 -65.98 -9.03 22.21
N LEU A 145 -66.79 -8.87 23.25
CA LEU A 145 -67.31 -9.96 24.07
C LEU A 145 -68.81 -10.13 23.78
N VAL A 146 -69.18 -11.31 23.28
CA VAL A 146 -70.58 -11.71 23.04
C VAL A 146 -70.92 -12.81 24.06
N PRO A 147 -71.30 -12.45 25.31
CA PRO A 147 -71.67 -13.43 26.32
C PRO A 147 -72.99 -14.13 25.94
N LYS A 148 -73.20 -15.30 26.52
CA LYS A 148 -74.46 -16.05 26.44
C LYS A 148 -74.82 -16.54 27.84
N ALA A 149 -76.09 -16.42 28.18
CA ALA A 149 -76.69 -16.88 29.42
C ALA A 149 -78.12 -17.34 29.11
N THR A 150 -78.65 -18.22 29.95
CA THR A 150 -80.01 -18.75 29.86
C THR A 150 -80.62 -18.68 31.24
N ASP A 151 -81.73 -17.96 31.38
CA ASP A 151 -82.54 -18.04 32.58
C ASP A 151 -83.44 -19.30 32.56
N ARG A 152 -83.82 -19.82 33.74
CA ARG A 152 -84.67 -21.01 33.88
C ARG A 152 -86.17 -20.70 33.95
N ASP A 153 -86.53 -19.53 34.46
CA ASP A 153 -87.91 -19.05 34.48
C ASP A 153 -88.28 -18.33 33.16
N ASN A 154 -87.30 -18.24 32.24
CA ASN A 154 -87.36 -17.63 30.92
C ASN A 154 -87.54 -16.10 30.97
N ASP A 155 -86.98 -15.46 32.00
CA ASP A 155 -86.87 -14.00 32.06
C ASP A 155 -85.83 -13.45 31.06
N GLN A 156 -85.97 -12.16 30.71
CA GLN A 156 -85.06 -11.50 29.78
C GLN A 156 -83.72 -11.17 30.45
N VAL A 157 -82.71 -12.02 30.23
CA VAL A 157 -81.34 -11.73 30.67
C VAL A 157 -80.76 -10.54 29.90
N THR A 158 -80.24 -9.57 30.65
CA THR A 158 -79.46 -8.43 30.14
C THR A 158 -78.02 -8.50 30.65
N PHE A 159 -77.09 -7.88 29.92
CA PHE A 159 -75.66 -7.87 30.25
C PHE A 159 -75.16 -6.47 30.55
N LYS A 160 -74.26 -6.38 31.54
CA LYS A 160 -73.44 -5.20 31.87
C LYS A 160 -71.97 -5.59 31.76
N PHE A 161 -71.14 -4.66 31.33
CA PHE A 161 -69.69 -4.85 31.19
C PHE A 161 -68.96 -3.79 32.01
N SER A 162 -67.82 -4.15 32.62
CA SER A 162 -66.93 -3.16 33.22
C SER A 162 -66.05 -2.46 32.17
N SER A 163 -65.52 -1.30 32.55
CA SER A 163 -64.40 -0.65 31.84
C SER A 163 -63.25 -1.65 31.60
N PRO A 164 -62.50 -1.56 30.48
CA PRO A 164 -62.60 -0.58 29.38
C PRO A 164 -63.73 -0.82 28.35
N LEU A 165 -64.55 -1.88 28.49
CA LEU A 165 -65.64 -2.16 27.54
C LEU A 165 -66.77 -1.13 27.63
N ASN A 166 -67.42 -0.89 26.50
CA ASN A 166 -68.68 -0.14 26.42
C ASN A 166 -69.90 -1.04 26.71
N ASN A 167 -71.10 -0.45 26.71
CA ASN A 167 -72.37 -1.17 26.98
C ASN A 167 -72.69 -2.30 25.98
N ASN A 168 -72.05 -2.34 24.80
CA ASN A 168 -72.22 -3.42 23.81
C ASN A 168 -71.22 -4.58 24.03
N GLY A 169 -70.33 -4.48 25.02
CA GLY A 169 -69.23 -5.42 25.22
C GLY A 169 -68.05 -5.20 24.25
N GLU A 170 -67.85 -3.96 23.78
CA GLU A 170 -66.86 -3.60 22.77
C GLU A 170 -65.82 -2.59 23.31
N TRP A 171 -64.55 -2.74 22.94
CA TRP A 171 -63.47 -1.78 23.17
C TRP A 171 -62.53 -1.76 21.97
N GLN A 172 -62.38 -0.58 21.36
CA GLN A 172 -61.40 -0.34 20.30
C GLN A 172 -60.07 0.05 20.94
N THR A 173 -59.10 -0.86 20.92
CA THR A 173 -57.75 -0.61 21.45
C THR A 173 -56.94 0.31 20.52
N LYS A 174 -55.88 0.90 21.06
CA LYS A 174 -54.96 1.85 20.41
C LYS A 174 -53.52 1.58 20.86
N GLU A 175 -52.56 2.29 20.27
CA GLU A 175 -51.20 2.36 20.80
C GLU A 175 -51.21 3.04 22.18
N GLY A 176 -50.58 2.40 23.17
CA GLY A 176 -50.63 2.76 24.59
C GLY A 176 -51.71 2.01 25.41
N ASP A 177 -52.43 1.05 24.82
CA ASP A 177 -53.38 0.17 25.51
C ASP A 177 -52.76 -1.21 25.85
N GLU A 178 -51.46 -1.43 25.66
CA GLU A 178 -50.77 -2.65 26.13
C GLU A 178 -50.97 -2.86 27.64
N GLY A 179 -51.33 -4.09 28.03
CA GLY A 179 -51.47 -4.47 29.42
C GLY A 179 -52.39 -5.67 29.67
N THR A 180 -52.63 -5.97 30.94
CA THR A 180 -53.63 -6.95 31.37
C THR A 180 -54.80 -6.25 32.05
N TYR A 181 -56.00 -6.46 31.51
CA TYR A 181 -57.25 -5.85 31.97
C TYR A 181 -58.21 -6.94 32.42
N TYR A 182 -58.67 -6.86 33.66
CA TYR A 182 -59.68 -7.77 34.21
C TYR A 182 -61.05 -7.12 34.02
N VAL A 183 -61.91 -7.74 33.20
CA VAL A 183 -63.25 -7.22 32.92
C VAL A 183 -64.32 -8.13 33.47
N THR A 184 -65.28 -7.53 34.19
CA THR A 184 -66.44 -8.24 34.72
C THR A 184 -67.59 -8.17 33.72
N ILE A 185 -68.13 -9.33 33.35
CA ILE A 185 -69.42 -9.45 32.66
C ILE A 185 -70.45 -9.82 33.72
N THR A 186 -71.45 -8.97 33.92
CA THR A 186 -72.58 -9.23 34.82
C THR A 186 -73.83 -9.52 33.99
N ALA A 187 -74.46 -10.67 34.23
CA ALA A 187 -75.75 -11.04 33.66
C ALA A 187 -76.86 -10.88 34.71
N THR A 188 -78.01 -10.31 34.34
CA THR A 188 -79.14 -10.10 35.26
C THR A 188 -80.50 -10.27 34.56
N ASP A 189 -81.43 -10.90 35.29
CA ASP A 189 -82.87 -11.04 35.02
C ASP A 189 -83.69 -9.82 35.55
N GLY A 190 -83.04 -8.87 36.22
CA GLY A 190 -83.66 -7.76 36.93
C GLY A 190 -84.02 -8.02 38.40
N LYS A 191 -83.75 -9.23 38.93
CA LYS A 191 -83.99 -9.64 40.33
C LYS A 191 -82.70 -10.06 41.03
N SER A 192 -81.83 -10.75 40.29
CA SER A 192 -80.55 -11.35 40.69
C SER A 192 -79.46 -10.93 39.71
N GLU A 193 -78.20 -11.01 40.12
CA GLU A 193 -77.06 -10.79 39.22
C GLU A 193 -76.04 -11.93 39.38
N VAL A 194 -75.45 -12.39 38.27
CA VAL A 194 -74.29 -13.29 38.27
C VAL A 194 -73.16 -12.64 37.48
N ALA A 195 -71.98 -12.59 38.08
CA ALA A 195 -70.78 -11.99 37.51
C ALA A 195 -69.76 -13.06 37.11
N LYS A 196 -69.06 -12.85 35.99
CA LYS A 196 -67.87 -13.62 35.61
C LYS A 196 -66.77 -12.68 35.14
N GLU A 197 -65.54 -12.98 35.55
CA GLU A 197 -64.35 -12.24 35.14
C GLU A 197 -63.74 -12.84 33.87
N VAL A 198 -63.23 -11.96 33.00
CA VAL A 198 -62.48 -12.29 31.79
C VAL A 198 -61.17 -11.51 31.85
N LYS A 199 -60.04 -12.21 31.66
CA LYS A 199 -58.72 -11.59 31.56
C LYS A 199 -58.46 -11.24 30.10
N LEU A 200 -58.38 -9.96 29.80
CA LEU A 200 -57.92 -9.46 28.50
C LEU A 200 -56.43 -9.16 28.60
N VAL A 201 -55.64 -9.68 27.67
CA VAL A 201 -54.22 -9.31 27.50
C VAL A 201 -54.09 -8.60 26.16
N ILE A 202 -53.78 -7.31 26.20
CA ILE A 202 -53.45 -6.53 25.00
C ILE A 202 -51.93 -6.52 24.90
N LYS A 203 -51.39 -6.97 23.77
CA LYS A 203 -49.96 -6.89 23.44
C LYS A 203 -49.69 -5.62 22.63
N ALA A 204 -48.53 -5.00 22.86
CA ALA A 204 -48.02 -3.94 22.01
C ALA A 204 -48.05 -4.35 20.53
N LYS A 205 -48.40 -3.39 19.67
CA LYS A 205 -48.26 -3.59 18.23
C LYS A 205 -46.80 -3.42 17.82
N ASN A 206 -46.24 -4.49 17.26
CA ASN A 206 -44.85 -4.59 16.80
C ASN A 206 -44.36 -3.38 15.99
N LYS A 207 -43.15 -2.90 16.30
CA LYS A 207 -42.47 -1.79 15.64
C LYS A 207 -41.25 -2.30 14.88
N ALA A 208 -40.72 -1.48 13.97
CA ALA A 208 -39.55 -1.86 13.19
C ALA A 208 -38.26 -1.60 13.99
N PRO A 209 -37.21 -2.46 13.88
CA PRO A 209 -35.92 -2.23 14.51
C PRO A 209 -35.31 -0.86 14.18
N VAL A 210 -34.59 -0.27 15.14
CA VAL A 210 -33.87 0.99 14.96
C VAL A 210 -32.40 0.71 14.66
N ILE A 211 -31.83 1.42 13.67
CA ILE A 211 -30.41 1.35 13.30
C ILE A 211 -29.74 2.70 13.60
N ASP A 212 -28.75 2.69 14.49
CA ASP A 212 -27.94 3.85 14.89
C ASP A 212 -26.48 3.65 14.43
N ILE A 213 -26.04 4.50 13.50
CA ILE A 213 -24.69 4.52 12.89
C ILE A 213 -24.44 5.88 12.20
N ASN A 214 -23.17 6.28 12.10
CA ASN A 214 -22.74 7.45 11.33
C ASN A 214 -23.10 7.30 9.83
N ASP A 215 -23.65 8.37 9.24
CA ASP A 215 -24.03 8.42 7.81
C ASP A 215 -22.86 8.32 6.83
N LYS A 216 -21.64 8.68 7.29
CA LYS A 216 -20.43 8.67 6.47
C LYS A 216 -19.23 8.09 7.22
N LEU A 217 -18.43 7.31 6.51
CA LEU A 217 -17.09 6.84 6.87
C LEU A 217 -16.09 7.27 5.78
N ILE A 218 -14.86 7.58 6.19
CA ILE A 218 -13.73 7.86 5.30
C ILE A 218 -12.55 7.02 5.76
N VAL A 219 -11.91 6.32 4.82
CA VAL A 219 -10.70 5.52 5.02
C VAL A 219 -9.71 5.76 3.86
N LYS A 220 -8.50 5.21 3.95
CA LYS A 220 -7.58 5.09 2.82
C LYS A 220 -7.59 3.67 2.25
N GLU A 221 -7.07 3.50 1.05
CA GLU A 221 -6.77 2.16 0.53
C GLU A 221 -5.75 1.43 1.43
N GLY A 222 -5.92 0.12 1.58
CA GLY A 222 -5.19 -0.70 2.54
C GLY A 222 -5.83 -0.76 3.94
N ASP A 223 -6.71 0.18 4.28
CA ASP A 223 -7.49 0.11 5.52
C ASP A 223 -8.57 -0.97 5.43
N THR A 224 -8.96 -1.50 6.59
CA THR A 224 -10.18 -2.32 6.72
C THR A 224 -11.36 -1.42 7.08
N VAL A 225 -12.32 -1.29 6.16
CA VAL A 225 -13.63 -0.71 6.44
C VAL A 225 -14.36 -1.63 7.43
N VAL A 226 -14.82 -1.06 8.55
CA VAL A 226 -15.65 -1.76 9.54
C VAL A 226 -16.87 -0.90 9.84
N LEU A 227 -18.06 -1.49 9.71
CA LEU A 227 -19.32 -0.91 10.12
C LEU A 227 -19.81 -1.65 11.38
N SER A 228 -20.07 -0.90 12.45
CA SER A 228 -20.57 -1.44 13.72
C SER A 228 -21.84 -0.68 14.12
N PRO A 229 -22.97 -0.92 13.42
CA PRO A 229 -24.24 -0.30 13.76
C PRO A 229 -24.71 -0.79 15.13
N LYS A 230 -25.23 0.11 15.94
CA LYS A 230 -26.04 -0.25 17.10
C LYS A 230 -27.47 -0.49 16.59
N VAL A 231 -27.93 -1.73 16.68
CA VAL A 231 -29.29 -2.13 16.27
C VAL A 231 -30.08 -2.52 17.51
N THR A 232 -31.30 -1.99 17.65
CA THR A 232 -32.17 -2.23 18.80
C THR A 232 -33.62 -2.34 18.36
N ASP A 233 -34.31 -3.38 18.82
CA ASP A 233 -35.75 -3.54 18.64
C ASP A 233 -36.52 -2.86 19.80
N PRO A 234 -37.64 -2.15 19.56
CA PRO A 234 -38.41 -1.50 20.63
C PRO A 234 -39.10 -2.48 21.57
N GLU A 235 -39.58 -3.61 21.04
CA GLU A 235 -40.21 -4.70 21.80
C GLU A 235 -39.18 -5.73 22.33
N GLY A 236 -37.90 -5.56 22.01
CA GLY A 236 -36.79 -6.40 22.47
C GLY A 236 -36.63 -7.73 21.74
N LYS A 237 -37.17 -7.86 20.53
CA LYS A 237 -37.01 -9.05 19.67
C LYS A 237 -35.56 -9.26 19.21
N ASP A 238 -35.24 -10.49 18.83
CA ASP A 238 -34.02 -10.82 18.10
C ASP A 238 -34.05 -10.19 16.70
N VAL A 239 -32.97 -9.49 16.33
CA VAL A 239 -32.86 -8.78 15.04
C VAL A 239 -31.74 -9.35 14.18
N VAL A 240 -32.10 -9.79 12.98
CA VAL A 240 -31.14 -10.18 11.93
C VAL A 240 -30.64 -8.94 11.21
N VAL A 241 -29.32 -8.77 11.12
CA VAL A 241 -28.66 -7.65 10.43
C VAL A 241 -27.96 -8.15 9.16
N GLU A 242 -28.32 -7.56 8.02
CA GLU A 242 -27.78 -7.87 6.70
C GLU A 242 -27.08 -6.64 6.09
N TYR A 243 -26.05 -6.86 5.27
CA TYR A 243 -25.29 -5.82 4.58
C TYR A 243 -25.39 -6.02 3.07
N SER A 244 -25.49 -4.92 2.32
CA SER A 244 -25.63 -4.96 0.86
C SER A 244 -25.06 -3.68 0.20
N GLY A 245 -24.89 -3.71 -1.12
CA GLY A 245 -24.17 -2.67 -1.86
C GLY A 245 -22.72 -3.05 -2.10
N TRP A 246 -21.77 -2.15 -1.82
CA TRP A 246 -20.33 -2.37 -2.06
C TRP A 246 -19.66 -3.40 -1.13
N MET A 247 -20.29 -3.72 0.01
CA MET A 247 -19.91 -4.82 0.89
C MET A 247 -21.15 -5.59 1.39
N THR A 248 -21.00 -6.90 1.56
CA THR A 248 -22.06 -7.83 1.98
C THR A 248 -21.85 -8.40 3.40
N THR A 249 -20.89 -7.82 4.11
CA THR A 249 -20.47 -8.18 5.48
C THR A 249 -20.22 -6.90 6.27
N SER A 250 -20.10 -7.00 7.60
CA SER A 250 -19.80 -5.85 8.47
C SER A 250 -18.39 -5.28 8.32
N SER A 251 -17.49 -5.97 7.62
CA SER A 251 -16.12 -5.50 7.37
C SER A 251 -15.61 -5.88 5.98
N LYS A 252 -14.82 -5.00 5.34
CA LYS A 252 -14.15 -5.25 4.06
C LYS A 252 -12.73 -4.64 4.08
N LEU A 253 -11.71 -5.43 3.75
CA LEU A 253 -10.36 -4.91 3.47
C LEU A 253 -10.34 -4.25 2.08
N THR A 254 -9.70 -3.09 1.97
CA THR A 254 -9.50 -2.39 0.68
C THR A 254 -8.11 -2.66 0.11
N GLY A 255 -7.99 -2.67 -1.22
CA GLY A 255 -6.71 -2.64 -1.94
C GLY A 255 -6.49 -1.32 -2.68
N TYR A 256 -5.30 -1.15 -3.27
CA TYR A 256 -4.89 0.03 -4.06
C TYR A 256 -5.63 0.22 -5.40
N GLU A 257 -6.82 -0.36 -5.56
CA GLU A 257 -7.72 -0.10 -6.69
C GLU A 257 -9.16 0.15 -6.21
N ASP A 258 -9.42 0.12 -4.89
CA ASP A 258 -10.71 0.35 -4.23
C ASP A 258 -10.97 1.84 -3.93
N SER A 259 -10.16 2.80 -4.40
CA SER A 259 -10.46 4.23 -4.24
C SER A 259 -11.81 4.60 -4.89
N GLY A 260 -12.57 5.48 -4.23
CA GLY A 260 -13.86 5.97 -4.72
C GLY A 260 -14.89 6.23 -3.61
N ASP A 261 -16.07 6.69 -4.02
CA ASP A 261 -17.24 6.83 -3.16
C ASP A 261 -18.22 5.68 -3.36
N TYR A 262 -18.62 5.05 -2.25
CA TYR A 262 -19.49 3.89 -2.23
C TYR A 262 -20.69 4.06 -1.30
N LYS A 263 -21.69 3.21 -1.50
CA LYS A 263 -22.85 3.08 -0.62
C LYS A 263 -22.96 1.66 -0.08
N VAL A 264 -23.21 1.56 1.22
CA VAL A 264 -23.50 0.31 1.92
C VAL A 264 -24.86 0.45 2.57
N THR A 265 -25.79 -0.44 2.22
CA THR A 265 -27.14 -0.49 2.80
C THR A 265 -27.17 -1.56 3.86
N ILE A 266 -27.32 -1.14 5.12
CA ILE A 266 -27.55 -1.99 6.29
C ILE A 266 -29.06 -2.21 6.40
N LYS A 267 -29.48 -3.46 6.61
CA LYS A 267 -30.88 -3.86 6.81
C LYS A 267 -31.01 -4.57 8.16
N ALA A 268 -32.06 -4.24 8.91
CA ALA A 268 -32.40 -4.87 10.19
C ALA A 268 -33.83 -5.43 10.12
N ASN A 269 -34.03 -6.68 10.50
CA ASN A 269 -35.31 -7.41 10.42
C ASN A 269 -35.54 -8.25 11.68
N ASP A 270 -36.75 -8.19 12.23
CA ASP A 270 -37.22 -8.83 13.48
C ASP A 270 -38.16 -10.04 13.22
N GLY A 271 -38.23 -10.51 11.98
CA GLY A 271 -39.17 -11.52 11.50
C GLY A 271 -40.50 -10.99 10.94
N GLU A 272 -40.87 -9.73 11.18
CA GLU A 272 -42.18 -9.16 10.77
C GLU A 272 -42.06 -7.87 9.96
N LEU A 273 -41.21 -6.95 10.43
CA LEU A 273 -40.95 -5.63 9.87
C LEU A 273 -39.47 -5.50 9.47
N THR A 274 -39.08 -4.35 8.94
CA THR A 274 -37.71 -4.10 8.47
C THR A 274 -37.40 -2.62 8.45
N SER A 275 -36.19 -2.27 8.89
CA SER A 275 -35.59 -0.95 8.70
C SER A 275 -34.33 -1.05 7.85
N THR A 276 -34.02 0.02 7.13
CA THR A 276 -32.80 0.14 6.31
C THR A 276 -32.10 1.46 6.55
N LYS A 277 -30.77 1.43 6.47
CA LYS A 277 -29.90 2.60 6.65
C LYS A 277 -28.78 2.55 5.61
N ASP A 278 -28.68 3.60 4.80
CA ASP A 278 -27.54 3.79 3.89
C ASP A 278 -26.39 4.48 4.64
N VAL A 279 -25.17 3.99 4.39
CA VAL A 279 -23.90 4.60 4.83
C VAL A 279 -23.06 4.91 3.59
N ALA A 280 -22.55 6.13 3.51
CA ALA A 280 -21.56 6.53 2.51
C ALA A 280 -20.15 6.16 2.97
N VAL A 281 -19.38 5.47 2.12
CA VAL A 281 -17.99 5.11 2.40
C VAL A 281 -17.09 5.72 1.33
N THR A 282 -16.26 6.69 1.71
CA THR A 282 -15.22 7.22 0.83
C THR A 282 -13.91 6.49 1.11
N VAL A 283 -13.34 5.84 0.10
CA VAL A 283 -11.99 5.28 0.13
C VAL A 283 -11.07 6.23 -0.63
N GLN A 284 -10.07 6.79 0.05
CA GLN A 284 -9.09 7.70 -0.54
C GLN A 284 -7.91 6.93 -1.14
N ASN A 285 -7.47 7.30 -2.36
CA ASN A 285 -6.26 6.73 -2.98
C ASN A 285 -5.06 6.85 -2.02
N LEU A 286 -4.25 5.78 -1.93
CA LEU A 286 -2.97 5.78 -1.23
C LEU A 286 -1.82 5.73 -2.25
N ASN A 287 -1.32 6.93 -2.60
CA ASN A 287 -0.40 7.15 -3.72
C ASN A 287 0.75 6.12 -3.82
N ARG A 288 0.92 5.55 -5.02
CA ARG A 288 2.06 4.68 -5.36
C ARG A 288 2.95 5.36 -6.40
N ALA A 289 4.11 5.87 -5.97
CA ALA A 289 5.06 6.55 -6.85
C ALA A 289 5.37 5.78 -8.16
N PRO A 290 5.52 6.48 -9.31
CA PRO A 290 5.64 5.87 -10.63
C PRO A 290 6.90 5.02 -10.76
N SER A 291 6.83 3.86 -11.40
CA SER A 291 7.99 3.01 -11.67
C SER A 291 8.64 3.38 -12.99
N LEU A 292 9.81 4.04 -12.95
CA LEU A 292 10.59 4.36 -14.14
C LEU A 292 11.26 3.08 -14.69
N ASN A 293 11.24 2.88 -16.02
CA ASN A 293 11.99 1.80 -16.64
C ASN A 293 13.50 2.01 -16.48
N ASN A 294 14.26 0.91 -16.46
CA ASN A 294 15.72 1.01 -16.48
C ASN A 294 16.22 1.57 -17.83
N VAL A 295 16.96 2.68 -17.79
CA VAL A 295 17.63 3.27 -18.95
C VAL A 295 19.07 2.72 -19.01
N PRO A 296 19.49 2.07 -20.10
CA PRO A 296 20.87 1.62 -20.25
C PRO A 296 21.80 2.80 -20.57
N ASP A 297 23.09 2.62 -20.29
CA ASP A 297 24.13 3.55 -20.73
C ASP A 297 24.16 3.65 -22.26
N VAL A 298 24.42 4.86 -22.77
CA VAL A 298 24.35 5.19 -24.20
C VAL A 298 25.74 5.49 -24.74
N GLU A 299 26.23 4.68 -25.68
CA GLU A 299 27.49 4.95 -26.39
C GLU A 299 27.23 5.60 -27.75
N VAL A 300 27.98 6.68 -28.05
CA VAL A 300 27.99 7.35 -29.37
C VAL A 300 29.39 7.82 -29.73
N TYR A 301 29.61 8.20 -30.99
CA TYR A 301 30.80 8.93 -31.44
C TYR A 301 30.53 10.43 -31.55
N GLU A 302 31.59 11.23 -31.44
CA GLU A 302 31.53 12.69 -31.65
C GLU A 302 30.86 13.07 -32.98
N GLY A 303 29.93 14.04 -32.90
CA GLY A 303 29.11 14.49 -34.03
C GLY A 303 27.77 13.75 -34.19
N GLN A 304 27.53 12.67 -33.43
CA GLN A 304 26.24 11.97 -33.43
C GLN A 304 25.21 12.63 -32.51
N LEU A 305 23.93 12.48 -32.85
CA LEU A 305 22.80 12.91 -32.03
C LEU A 305 22.47 11.82 -31.00
N VAL A 306 22.60 12.14 -29.72
CA VAL A 306 22.02 11.36 -28.62
C VAL A 306 20.53 11.66 -28.53
N THR A 307 19.73 10.62 -28.33
CA THR A 307 18.31 10.74 -27.98
C THR A 307 17.96 9.65 -26.98
N VAL A 308 17.49 10.05 -25.81
CA VAL A 308 16.97 9.18 -24.75
C VAL A 308 15.46 9.35 -24.71
N SER A 309 14.72 8.25 -24.58
CA SER A 309 13.28 8.27 -24.36
C SER A 309 12.95 7.85 -22.94
N ALA A 310 12.17 8.66 -22.24
CA ALA A 310 11.65 8.33 -20.92
C ALA A 310 10.43 7.40 -21.04
N LYS A 311 10.31 6.46 -20.11
CA LYS A 311 9.10 5.67 -19.92
C LYS A 311 9.02 5.18 -18.48
N ALA A 312 7.93 5.51 -17.82
CA ALA A 312 7.51 4.93 -16.55
C ALA A 312 6.18 4.17 -16.73
N ILE A 313 5.76 3.48 -15.68
CA ILE A 313 4.42 2.92 -15.50
C ILE A 313 3.97 3.34 -14.11
N ASP A 314 2.79 3.96 -14.02
CA ASP A 314 2.11 4.11 -12.74
C ASP A 314 1.16 2.93 -12.50
N ALA A 315 1.01 2.58 -11.22
CA ALA A 315 0.03 1.60 -10.78
C ALA A 315 -1.34 2.25 -10.52
N ASP A 316 -1.38 3.48 -10.01
CA ASP A 316 -2.61 4.21 -9.67
C ASP A 316 -3.45 4.48 -10.91
N LYS A 317 -4.77 4.28 -10.82
CA LYS A 317 -5.71 4.43 -11.94
C LYS A 317 -6.03 5.89 -12.26
N GLU A 318 -5.82 6.76 -11.28
CA GLU A 318 -5.91 8.21 -11.33
C GLU A 318 -4.79 8.83 -12.19
N ASP A 319 -3.57 8.30 -12.11
CA ASP A 319 -2.35 8.97 -12.59
C ASP A 319 -1.82 8.44 -13.95
N LYS A 320 -2.55 7.50 -14.57
CA LYS A 320 -2.12 6.75 -15.78
C LYS A 320 -1.78 7.60 -17.03
N ASP A 321 -2.27 8.83 -17.11
CA ASP A 321 -1.94 9.81 -18.17
C ASP A 321 -1.25 11.09 -17.64
N ALA A 322 -0.92 11.14 -16.34
CA ALA A 322 -0.45 12.36 -15.66
C ALA A 322 1.09 12.46 -15.51
N LEU A 323 1.84 11.42 -15.90
CA LEU A 323 3.28 11.34 -15.61
C LEU A 323 4.11 12.39 -16.36
N THR A 324 4.82 13.20 -15.57
CA THR A 324 5.82 14.16 -16.05
C THR A 324 7.22 13.55 -15.98
N TYR A 325 8.11 13.97 -16.89
CA TYR A 325 9.48 13.47 -16.98
C TYR A 325 10.48 14.62 -17.02
N ALA A 326 11.63 14.48 -16.35
CA ALA A 326 12.70 15.46 -16.40
C ALA A 326 14.09 14.81 -16.50
N TYR A 327 14.91 15.32 -17.42
CA TYR A 327 16.34 15.04 -17.48
C TYR A 327 17.10 16.09 -16.68
N THR A 328 17.99 15.66 -15.79
CA THR A 328 18.82 16.52 -14.94
C THR A 328 20.29 16.10 -14.99
N GLY A 329 21.16 17.10 -14.91
CA GLY A 329 22.56 16.96 -15.32
C GLY A 329 22.75 17.28 -16.80
N ALA A 330 23.81 18.03 -17.13
CA ALA A 330 24.23 18.23 -18.50
C ALA A 330 24.70 16.89 -19.12
N PRO A 331 24.54 16.65 -20.43
CA PRO A 331 24.28 17.65 -21.48
C PRO A 331 22.91 17.55 -22.18
N LEU A 332 21.97 16.71 -21.71
CA LEU A 332 20.67 16.57 -22.38
C LEU A 332 19.79 17.83 -22.24
N SER A 333 19.03 18.10 -23.30
CA SER A 333 17.87 19.00 -23.27
C SER A 333 16.67 18.36 -22.57
N ALA A 334 15.66 19.17 -22.25
CA ALA A 334 14.41 18.71 -21.63
C ALA A 334 13.64 17.68 -22.47
N ASP A 335 13.81 17.66 -23.80
CA ASP A 335 13.23 16.67 -24.72
C ASP A 335 14.16 15.44 -24.95
N GLY A 336 15.13 15.23 -24.06
CA GLY A 336 15.97 14.02 -23.99
C GLY A 336 17.08 13.94 -25.03
N LYS A 337 17.48 15.06 -25.66
CA LYS A 337 18.42 15.06 -26.80
C LYS A 337 19.72 15.79 -26.50
N TRP A 338 20.78 15.40 -27.20
CA TRP A 338 22.03 16.17 -27.24
C TRP A 338 22.75 15.93 -28.56
N GLN A 339 23.02 17.00 -29.31
CA GLN A 339 23.84 16.96 -30.51
C GLN A 339 25.31 17.13 -30.09
N THR A 340 26.06 16.02 -30.07
CA THR A 340 27.49 16.03 -29.77
C THR A 340 28.30 16.69 -30.89
N LYS A 341 29.53 17.09 -30.57
CA LYS A 341 30.51 17.77 -31.42
C LYS A 341 31.90 17.17 -31.20
N VAL A 342 32.88 17.61 -32.00
CA VAL A 342 34.30 17.32 -31.76
C VAL A 342 34.76 18.10 -30.52
N GLY A 343 35.39 17.41 -29.58
CA GLY A 343 35.73 17.91 -28.24
C GLY A 343 34.74 17.52 -27.14
N ASP A 344 33.64 16.83 -27.45
CA ASP A 344 32.66 16.35 -26.47
C ASP A 344 33.00 14.94 -25.93
N ALA A 345 34.08 14.28 -26.39
CA ALA A 345 34.48 12.95 -25.92
C ALA A 345 34.66 12.88 -24.39
N GLY A 346 34.07 11.85 -23.76
CA GLY A 346 34.04 11.70 -22.31
C GLY A 346 32.87 10.85 -21.81
N THR A 347 32.59 10.93 -20.51
CA THR A 347 31.48 10.21 -19.87
C THR A 347 30.66 11.17 -19.02
N TYR A 348 29.37 11.27 -19.33
CA TYR A 348 28.43 12.22 -18.75
C TYR A 348 27.36 11.46 -17.99
N LYS A 349 27.26 11.70 -16.67
CA LYS A 349 26.21 11.11 -15.85
C LYS A 349 24.95 11.98 -15.93
N VAL A 350 23.86 11.38 -16.39
CA VAL A 350 22.54 12.01 -16.48
C VAL A 350 21.58 11.28 -15.55
N LYS A 351 20.69 12.03 -14.91
CA LYS A 351 19.57 11.49 -14.14
C LYS A 351 18.26 11.77 -14.89
N LEU A 352 17.40 10.76 -14.98
CA LEU A 352 16.01 10.87 -15.42
C LEU A 352 15.09 10.64 -14.22
N SER A 353 14.09 11.49 -14.05
CA SER A 353 12.96 11.28 -13.13
C SER A 353 11.64 11.08 -13.86
N ALA A 354 10.70 10.39 -13.21
CA ALA A 354 9.28 10.42 -13.51
C ALA A 354 8.50 10.85 -12.25
N ASN A 355 7.47 11.67 -12.40
CA ASN A 355 6.67 12.21 -11.30
C ASN A 355 5.17 12.24 -11.64
N ASP A 356 4.34 11.80 -10.70
CA ASP A 356 2.88 11.68 -10.77
C ASP A 356 2.13 12.95 -10.25
N GLY A 357 2.87 14.06 -10.04
CA GLY A 357 2.38 15.27 -9.37
C GLY A 357 2.44 15.27 -7.84
N LYS A 358 2.86 14.15 -7.22
CA LYS A 358 2.90 13.91 -5.77
C LYS A 358 4.27 13.32 -5.34
N ASP A 359 4.66 12.18 -5.90
CA ASP A 359 5.90 11.43 -5.64
C ASP A 359 6.71 11.17 -6.93
N SER A 360 7.93 10.62 -6.83
CA SER A 360 8.80 10.39 -8.01
C SER A 360 9.80 9.25 -7.86
N ASP A 361 10.08 8.54 -8.96
CA ASP A 361 11.22 7.64 -9.12
C ASP A 361 12.31 8.30 -9.98
N GLU A 362 13.57 8.02 -9.65
CA GLU A 362 14.76 8.59 -10.25
C GLU A 362 15.77 7.49 -10.60
N LYS A 363 16.34 7.53 -11.81
CA LYS A 363 17.46 6.65 -12.18
C LYS A 363 18.56 7.44 -12.88
N SER A 364 19.80 7.01 -12.70
CA SER A 364 20.97 7.59 -13.35
C SER A 364 21.60 6.61 -14.32
N PHE A 365 22.05 7.12 -15.47
CA PHE A 365 22.75 6.39 -16.52
C PHE A 365 23.88 7.27 -17.07
N ASN A 366 24.81 6.66 -17.81
CA ASN A 366 25.93 7.37 -18.42
C ASN A 366 25.72 7.52 -19.94
N ILE A 367 26.11 8.67 -20.48
CA ILE A 367 26.33 8.87 -21.91
C ILE A 367 27.85 8.85 -22.14
N ILE A 368 28.33 7.95 -22.98
CA ILE A 368 29.74 7.76 -23.30
C ILE A 368 29.96 8.25 -24.73
N VAL A 369 30.64 9.37 -24.88
CA VAL A 369 31.04 9.90 -26.20
C VAL A 369 32.46 9.44 -26.48
N LYS A 370 32.62 8.65 -27.54
CA LYS A 370 33.90 8.16 -28.04
C LYS A 370 34.43 9.13 -29.10
N LEU A 371 35.75 9.36 -29.07
CA LEU A 371 36.44 10.15 -30.09
C LEU A 371 36.13 9.59 -31.47
N LYS A 372 35.78 10.48 -32.40
CA LYS A 372 35.67 10.11 -33.82
C LYS A 372 37.04 10.21 -34.43
N ASN A 373 37.53 9.08 -34.95
CA ASN A 373 38.87 8.92 -35.50
C ASN A 373 39.34 10.05 -36.42
N LYS A 374 40.61 10.44 -36.28
CA LYS A 374 41.31 11.42 -37.13
C LYS A 374 42.66 10.86 -37.60
N ALA A 375 42.89 10.86 -38.91
CA ALA A 375 44.19 10.49 -39.50
C ALA A 375 45.38 11.18 -38.79
N PRO A 376 46.46 10.44 -38.46
CA PRO A 376 47.55 10.95 -37.64
C PRO A 376 48.27 12.15 -38.28
N SER A 377 48.75 13.05 -37.43
CA SER A 377 49.59 14.16 -37.83
C SER A 377 51.01 13.64 -38.14
N ILE A 378 51.48 13.90 -39.35
CA ILE A 378 52.86 13.66 -39.79
C ILE A 378 53.51 14.99 -40.21
N LYS A 379 54.74 15.22 -39.76
CA LYS A 379 55.57 16.36 -40.13
C LYS A 379 56.98 15.89 -40.53
N PRO A 380 57.58 16.42 -41.60
CA PRO A 380 59.03 16.29 -41.80
C PRO A 380 59.75 16.89 -40.58
N MET A 381 60.87 16.30 -40.16
CA MET A 381 61.73 16.92 -39.15
C MET A 381 62.25 18.27 -39.66
N ALA A 382 62.31 19.27 -38.78
CA ALA A 382 62.51 20.67 -39.17
C ALA A 382 63.92 21.04 -39.69
N ASP A 383 64.82 20.06 -39.84
CA ASP A 383 66.25 20.24 -40.16
C ASP A 383 66.63 19.74 -41.57
N MET A 384 65.66 19.73 -42.50
CA MET A 384 65.93 19.66 -43.95
C MET A 384 66.02 21.07 -44.59
N THR A 385 65.91 22.14 -43.79
CA THR A 385 66.14 23.55 -44.18
C THR A 385 67.62 23.90 -44.34
N GLY A 386 68.36 23.09 -45.10
CA GLY A 386 69.77 23.34 -45.42
C GLY A 386 70.40 22.33 -46.37
N ALA A 387 69.99 21.05 -46.31
CA ALA A 387 70.58 19.97 -47.10
C ALA A 387 69.53 18.95 -47.61
N ASN A 388 68.58 19.43 -48.44
CA ASN A 388 67.83 18.54 -49.34
C ASN A 388 68.75 17.88 -50.40
N SER A 389 70.02 18.30 -50.49
CA SER A 389 71.03 17.73 -51.36
C SER A 389 72.17 17.07 -50.59
N ILE A 390 72.65 15.92 -51.08
CA ILE A 390 73.72 15.13 -50.47
C ILE A 390 74.78 14.79 -51.51
N THR A 391 75.95 15.45 -51.42
CA THR A 391 77.08 15.16 -52.31
C THR A 391 77.83 13.92 -51.86
N VAL A 392 77.98 12.93 -52.74
CA VAL A 392 78.70 11.67 -52.48
C VAL A 392 79.90 11.57 -53.41
N GLY A 393 81.10 11.40 -52.84
CA GLY A 393 82.33 11.26 -53.60
C GLY A 393 82.48 9.90 -54.27
N LYS A 394 83.44 9.83 -55.20
CA LYS A 394 83.89 8.56 -55.77
C LYS A 394 84.39 7.61 -54.68
N ASP A 395 84.00 6.35 -54.79
CA ASP A 395 84.27 5.27 -53.81
C ASP A 395 83.78 5.56 -52.37
N GLN A 396 82.90 6.55 -52.19
CA GLN A 396 82.24 6.86 -50.91
C GLN A 396 80.79 6.37 -50.89
N THR A 397 80.29 6.13 -49.69
CA THR A 397 78.86 5.98 -49.38
C THR A 397 78.43 7.02 -48.36
N LYS A 398 77.14 7.37 -48.38
CA LYS A 398 76.48 8.11 -47.29
C LYS A 398 75.12 7.48 -46.99
N THR A 399 74.66 7.57 -45.75
CA THR A 399 73.34 7.07 -45.36
C THR A 399 72.39 8.23 -45.12
N ILE A 400 71.29 8.24 -45.85
CA ILE A 400 70.13 9.09 -45.63
C ILE A 400 69.27 8.41 -44.55
N ILE A 401 68.84 9.18 -43.56
CA ILE A 401 67.91 8.76 -42.51
C ILE A 401 66.71 9.70 -42.57
N LEU A 402 65.50 9.16 -42.67
CA LEU A 402 64.27 9.95 -42.64
C LEU A 402 63.48 9.58 -41.39
N GLU A 403 63.41 10.51 -40.45
CA GLU A 403 62.64 10.38 -39.22
C GLU A 403 61.53 11.44 -39.20
N PRO A 404 60.30 11.11 -39.63
CA PRO A 404 59.18 12.01 -39.48
C PRO A 404 58.80 12.13 -37.99
N VAL A 405 58.34 13.32 -37.59
CA VAL A 405 57.64 13.48 -36.32
C VAL A 405 56.17 13.14 -36.56
N VAL A 406 55.66 12.11 -35.89
CA VAL A 406 54.26 11.71 -35.95
C VAL A 406 53.58 11.89 -34.58
N SER A 407 52.29 12.20 -34.60
CA SER A 407 51.45 12.36 -33.41
C SER A 407 50.01 12.01 -33.73
N ASP A 408 49.35 11.26 -32.86
CA ASP A 408 47.94 10.93 -32.95
C ASP A 408 47.14 11.74 -31.91
N GLU A 409 45.91 12.16 -32.25
CA GLU A 409 45.05 12.90 -31.31
C GLU A 409 44.11 11.97 -30.52
N ASP A 410 43.83 10.77 -31.03
CA ASP A 410 42.91 9.82 -30.41
C ASP A 410 43.65 8.77 -29.55
N GLY A 411 44.99 8.76 -29.64
CA GLY A 411 45.89 7.90 -28.88
C GLY A 411 46.22 6.58 -29.59
N ASP A 412 45.84 6.43 -30.86
CA ASP A 412 46.04 5.20 -31.60
C ASP A 412 47.49 4.98 -32.03
N LYS A 413 47.81 3.70 -32.30
CA LYS A 413 49.19 3.27 -32.56
C LYS A 413 49.60 3.53 -34.01
N VAL A 414 50.12 4.74 -34.25
CA VAL A 414 50.68 5.14 -35.55
C VAL A 414 51.76 4.15 -36.04
N THR A 415 51.61 3.70 -37.29
CA THR A 415 52.58 2.95 -38.07
C THR A 415 53.12 3.84 -39.18
N ILE A 416 54.44 3.80 -39.43
CA ILE A 416 55.11 4.61 -40.46
C ILE A 416 55.57 3.70 -41.60
N THR A 417 55.25 4.07 -42.84
CA THR A 417 55.68 3.40 -44.08
C THR A 417 56.42 4.37 -45.00
N TYR A 418 57.22 3.82 -45.92
CA TYR A 418 58.07 4.57 -46.85
C TYR A 418 57.90 3.96 -48.26
N ASP A 419 57.77 4.82 -49.28
CA ASP A 419 57.56 4.41 -50.67
C ASP A 419 58.29 5.33 -51.67
N GLY A 420 58.41 4.88 -52.92
CA GLY A 420 59.16 5.53 -53.99
C GLY A 420 60.62 5.08 -54.02
N TRP A 421 61.55 6.03 -54.07
CA TRP A 421 62.99 5.70 -54.18
C TRP A 421 63.59 5.08 -52.90
N MET A 422 62.90 5.16 -51.77
CA MET A 422 63.36 4.71 -50.46
C MET A 422 62.20 4.05 -49.71
N ILE A 423 62.27 2.73 -49.57
CA ILE A 423 61.21 1.88 -48.98
C ILE A 423 61.47 1.52 -47.50
N THR A 424 62.44 2.17 -46.87
CA THR A 424 62.86 1.94 -45.48
C THR A 424 63.32 3.25 -44.84
N LYS A 425 63.29 3.31 -43.51
CA LYS A 425 63.73 4.46 -42.68
C LYS A 425 65.12 5.00 -43.04
N THR A 426 66.01 4.14 -43.54
CA THR A 426 67.39 4.48 -43.89
C THR A 426 67.73 3.98 -45.29
N LYS A 427 68.40 4.79 -46.12
CA LYS A 427 68.96 4.36 -47.41
C LYS A 427 70.42 4.79 -47.55
N THR A 428 71.30 3.84 -47.85
CA THR A 428 72.68 4.12 -48.22
C THR A 428 72.78 4.40 -49.72
N VAL A 429 73.54 5.44 -50.08
CA VAL A 429 73.68 5.96 -51.45
C VAL A 429 75.14 6.12 -51.85
N THR A 430 75.37 6.08 -53.17
CA THR A 430 76.65 6.21 -53.86
C THR A 430 76.63 7.39 -54.84
N GLN A 431 77.77 7.69 -55.47
CA GLN A 431 77.85 8.63 -56.60
C GLN A 431 76.98 8.22 -57.82
N ASN A 432 76.65 6.92 -57.96
CA ASN A 432 75.80 6.40 -59.02
C ASN A 432 74.30 6.70 -58.80
N ASP A 433 73.88 6.92 -57.54
CA ASP A 433 72.51 7.31 -57.20
C ASP A 433 72.20 8.77 -57.56
N ALA A 434 73.09 9.49 -58.23
CA ALA A 434 72.96 10.92 -58.48
C ALA A 434 71.71 11.31 -59.30
N GLY A 435 71.01 12.34 -58.84
CA GLY A 435 69.74 12.81 -59.40
C GLY A 435 68.77 13.30 -58.32
N LEU A 436 67.63 13.88 -58.73
CA LEU A 436 66.56 14.32 -57.83
C LEU A 436 65.54 13.21 -57.63
N HIS A 437 65.48 12.65 -56.42
CA HIS A 437 64.58 11.58 -56.03
C HIS A 437 63.41 12.11 -55.21
N THR A 438 62.34 11.33 -55.15
CA THR A 438 61.19 11.59 -54.26
C THR A 438 60.93 10.35 -53.41
N VAL A 439 60.67 10.58 -52.12
CA VAL A 439 60.29 9.58 -51.13
C VAL A 439 58.95 10.00 -50.55
N THR A 440 57.96 9.11 -50.57
CA THR A 440 56.70 9.32 -49.84
C THR A 440 56.81 8.63 -48.50
N ILE A 441 56.42 9.33 -47.43
CA ILE A 441 56.37 8.81 -46.07
C ILE A 441 54.92 8.92 -45.62
N SER A 442 54.33 7.79 -45.22
CA SER A 442 52.96 7.70 -44.72
C SER A 442 52.93 7.36 -43.24
N ALA A 443 51.94 7.90 -42.54
CA ALA A 443 51.58 7.57 -41.18
C ALA A 443 50.12 7.14 -41.14
N SER A 444 49.84 5.95 -40.58
CA SER A 444 48.48 5.41 -40.45
C SER A 444 48.22 4.86 -39.06
N ASP A 445 47.00 5.05 -38.57
CA ASP A 445 46.46 4.49 -37.33
C ASP A 445 45.84 3.08 -37.53
N GLY A 446 45.73 2.61 -38.79
CA GLY A 446 45.07 1.37 -39.19
C GLY A 446 43.63 1.53 -39.72
N LYS A 447 43.09 2.75 -39.74
CA LYS A 447 41.76 3.13 -40.24
C LYS A 447 41.86 4.26 -41.28
N GLU A 448 42.67 5.28 -40.99
CA GLU A 448 42.99 6.40 -41.87
C GLU A 448 44.53 6.53 -42.06
N GLU A 449 44.96 7.31 -43.06
CA GLU A 449 46.38 7.54 -43.37
C GLU A 449 46.63 8.99 -43.78
N LYS A 450 47.83 9.49 -43.48
CA LYS A 450 48.31 10.79 -43.95
C LYS A 450 49.75 10.69 -44.46
N SER A 451 50.01 11.27 -45.63
CA SER A 451 51.30 11.17 -46.32
C SER A 451 51.98 12.52 -46.51
N ILE A 452 53.30 12.51 -46.59
CA ILE A 452 54.16 13.62 -47.04
C ILE A 452 55.14 13.11 -48.11
N SER A 453 55.53 13.96 -49.06
CA SER A 453 56.58 13.65 -50.03
C SER A 453 57.80 14.53 -49.82
N VAL A 454 58.95 13.90 -49.62
CA VAL A 454 60.26 14.53 -49.43
C VAL A 454 61.06 14.38 -50.72
N LYS A 455 61.70 15.47 -51.18
CA LYS A 455 62.59 15.46 -52.34
C LYS A 455 64.04 15.50 -51.89
N ILE A 456 64.87 14.63 -52.45
CA ILE A 456 66.28 14.46 -52.08
C ILE A 456 67.13 14.43 -53.34
N GLU A 457 68.08 15.35 -53.45
CA GLU A 457 69.03 15.42 -54.55
C GLU A 457 70.34 14.73 -54.16
N VAL A 458 70.75 13.69 -54.89
CA VAL A 458 72.08 13.11 -54.72
C VAL A 458 73.01 13.76 -55.75
N ASN A 459 74.07 14.40 -55.26
CA ASN A 459 75.01 15.16 -56.09
C ASN A 459 76.37 14.44 -56.20
N ARG A 460 77.06 14.66 -57.32
CA ARG A 460 78.45 14.25 -57.53
C ARG A 460 79.37 15.45 -57.28
N PRO A 461 80.59 15.28 -56.73
CA PRO A 461 81.61 16.32 -56.86
C PRO A 461 82.02 16.45 -58.34
N PRO A 462 82.60 17.59 -58.75
CA PRO A 462 83.26 17.70 -60.05
C PRO A 462 84.48 16.77 -60.10
N GLU A 463 84.69 16.11 -61.23
CA GLU A 463 85.89 15.32 -61.51
C GLU A 463 86.81 16.07 -62.46
N PHE A 464 88.13 15.98 -62.24
CA PHE A 464 89.11 16.53 -63.17
C PHE A 464 89.25 15.61 -64.38
N ILE A 465 88.94 16.12 -65.57
CA ILE A 465 89.39 15.51 -66.82
C ILE A 465 90.86 15.88 -66.99
N VAL A 466 91.73 14.87 -67.06
CA VAL A 466 93.12 15.01 -67.49
C VAL A 466 93.14 14.63 -68.96
N GLU A 467 93.53 15.58 -69.82
CA GLU A 467 93.82 15.34 -71.25
C GLU A 467 95.23 14.74 -71.44
#